data_AF-A0A366MC81-F1
#
_entry.id   AF-A0A366MC81-F1
#
_cell.length_a   1.000
_cell.length_b   1.000
_cell.length_c   1.000
_cell.angle_alpha   90.00
_cell.angle_beta   90.00
_cell.angle_gamma   90.00
#
_symmetry.space_group_name_H-M   'P 1'
#
loop_
_entity.id
_entity.type
_entity.pdbx_description
1 polymer ?
#
loop_
_entity_poly.entity_id
_entity_poly.type
_entity_poly.pdbx_seq_one_letter_code
_entity_poly.pdbx_strand_id
1 'polypeptide(L)'
;MKKSRLSLFKSTSMLISVLGVLMIVSSMIVAAYIGFNVISSEISSEISSGSQYEILNSLKANYTELKAKFNSTKPTIFTGSNKTKEKQYIDAELELLRADSAISDVESVLNSGKPSSDVDARIKTAKEKLSIASKAYNEL
;
A
#
# COMPACT_ATOMS: atom_id res chain seq x y z
N MET A 1 43.40 -4.47 37.03
CA MET A 1 42.03 -4.76 36.52
C MET A 1 41.37 -3.44 36.12
N LYS A 2 41.15 -3.19 34.83
CA LYS A 2 40.34 -2.05 34.36
C LYS A 2 39.47 -2.53 33.20
N LYS A 3 38.28 -3.02 33.54
CA LYS A 3 37.16 -3.22 32.60
C LYS A 3 36.10 -2.18 32.94
N SER A 4 35.26 -1.86 31.96
CA SER A 4 33.95 -1.20 32.16
C SER A 4 33.89 0.33 32.06
N ARG A 5 34.24 0.90 30.89
CA ARG A 5 33.66 2.19 30.44
C ARG A 5 33.27 2.26 28.96
N LEU A 6 33.38 1.17 28.20
CA LEU A 6 33.11 1.16 26.75
C LEU A 6 31.67 0.77 26.36
N SER A 7 30.85 0.27 27.29
CA SER A 7 29.49 -0.20 26.97
C SER A 7 28.41 0.89 27.02
N LEU A 8 28.65 2.00 27.72
CA LEU A 8 27.66 3.07 27.89
C LEU A 8 27.42 3.89 26.61
N PHE A 9 28.43 4.05 25.75
CA PHE A 9 28.26 4.78 24.48
C PHE A 9 27.51 3.98 23.40
N LYS A 10 27.53 2.64 23.49
CA LYS A 10 26.83 1.78 22.53
C LYS A 10 25.33 1.68 22.85
N SER A 11 24.96 1.61 24.13
CA SER A 11 23.56 1.53 24.56
C SER A 11 22.78 2.82 24.32
N THR A 12 23.36 4.00 24.57
CA THR A 12 22.67 5.27 24.35
C THR A 12 22.45 5.55 22.85
N SER A 13 23.40 5.20 22.00
CA SER A 13 23.26 5.30 20.54
C SER A 13 22.20 4.35 19.98
N MET A 14 22.08 3.14 20.54
CA MET A 14 21.06 2.18 20.11
C MET A 14 19.65 2.60 20.56
N LEU A 15 19.51 3.22 21.74
CA LEU A 15 18.23 3.76 22.23
C LEU A 15 17.71 4.92 21.38
N ILE A 16 18.58 5.83 20.93
CA ILE A 16 18.18 6.95 20.05
C ILE A 16 17.66 6.44 18.69
N SER A 17 18.25 5.36 18.16
CA SER A 17 17.85 4.76 16.89
C SER A 17 16.47 4.09 16.97
N VAL A 18 16.19 3.36 18.06
CA VAL A 18 14.89 2.70 18.26
C VAL A 18 13.77 3.73 18.50
N LEU A 19 14.05 4.81 19.23
CA LEU A 19 13.06 5.89 19.43
C LEU A 19 12.66 6.57 18.13
N GLY A 20 13.62 6.79 17.22
CA GLY A 20 13.35 7.40 15.90
C GLY A 20 12.41 6.55 15.05
N VAL A 21 12.60 5.23 15.04
CA VAL A 21 11.71 4.30 14.32
C VAL A 21 10.31 4.29 14.94
N LEU A 22 10.21 4.31 16.27
CA LEU A 22 8.93 4.39 16.98
C LEU A 22 8.14 5.68 16.68
N MET A 23 8.83 6.82 16.56
CA MET A 23 8.19 8.08 16.19
C MET A 23 7.63 8.05 14.76
N ILE A 24 8.36 7.45 13.82
CA ILE A 24 7.90 7.30 12.43
C ILE A 24 6.66 6.40 12.37
N VAL A 25 6.66 5.26 13.07
CA VAL A 25 5.50 4.35 13.11
C VAL A 25 4.28 5.05 13.74
N SER A 26 4.50 5.84 14.79
CA SER A 26 3.42 6.56 15.48
C SER A 26 2.82 7.67 14.62
N SER A 27 3.64 8.41 13.86
CA SER A 27 3.15 9.45 12.96
C SER A 27 2.37 8.86 11.77
N MET A 28 2.75 7.66 11.30
CA MET A 28 2.00 6.94 10.28
C MET A 28 0.61 6.51 10.76
N ILE A 29 0.45 6.10 12.02
CA ILE A 29 -0.87 5.75 12.59
C ILE A 29 -1.81 6.97 12.60
N VAL A 30 -1.28 8.13 12.98
CA VAL A 30 -2.05 9.39 13.00
C VAL A 30 -2.40 9.84 11.57
N ALA A 31 -1.45 9.75 10.64
CA ALA A 31 -1.69 10.05 9.23
C ALA A 31 -2.69 9.07 8.59
N ALA A 32 -2.70 7.79 8.99
CA ALA A 32 -3.64 6.79 8.51
C ALA A 32 -5.08 7.07 8.96
N TYR A 33 -5.27 7.50 10.21
CA TYR A 33 -6.59 7.88 10.73
C TYR A 33 -7.16 9.12 10.01
N ILE A 34 -6.30 10.11 9.73
CA ILE A 34 -6.71 11.32 8.98
C ILE A 34 -6.94 11.00 7.50
N GLY A 35 -6.11 10.16 6.88
CA GLY A 35 -6.22 9.79 5.47
C GLY A 35 -7.47 8.95 5.15
N PHE A 36 -7.97 8.14 6.09
CA PHE A 36 -9.22 7.37 5.93
C PHE A 36 -10.46 8.28 5.81
N ASN A 37 -10.46 9.42 6.51
CA ASN A 37 -11.55 10.40 6.47
C ASN A 37 -11.57 11.22 5.17
N VAL A 38 -10.41 11.47 4.56
CA VAL A 38 -10.32 12.22 3.29
C VAL A 38 -10.77 11.36 2.11
N ILE A 39 -10.33 10.09 2.04
CA ILE A 39 -10.72 9.16 0.97
C ILE A 39 -12.23 8.86 0.99
N SER A 40 -12.85 8.81 2.16
CA SER A 40 -14.31 8.56 2.27
C SER A 40 -15.17 9.69 1.69
N SER A 41 -14.66 10.94 1.62
CA SER A 41 -15.44 12.10 1.18
C SER A 41 -15.49 12.26 -0.36
N GLU A 42 -14.49 11.78 -1.10
CA GLU A 42 -14.53 11.78 -2.58
C GLU A 42 -15.34 10.61 -3.18
N ILE A 43 -15.76 9.65 -2.35
CA ILE A 43 -16.45 8.42 -2.77
C ILE A 43 -17.96 8.61 -3.01
N SER A 44 -18.55 9.76 -2.65
CA SER A 44 -20.00 9.99 -2.74
C SER A 44 -20.52 10.39 -4.13
N SER A 45 -19.66 10.49 -5.16
CA SER A 45 -20.11 10.82 -6.51
C SER A 45 -20.65 9.58 -7.22
N GLU A 46 -21.95 9.61 -7.54
CA GLU A 46 -22.70 8.57 -8.24
C GLU A 46 -21.97 8.04 -9.48
N ILE A 47 -21.84 6.72 -9.58
CA ILE A 47 -21.18 6.01 -10.68
C ILE A 47 -22.28 5.58 -11.67
N SER A 48 -22.20 6.05 -12.92
CA SER A 48 -23.07 5.59 -14.02
C SER A 48 -22.40 4.46 -14.82
N SER A 49 -23.16 3.62 -15.54
CA SER A 49 -22.63 2.45 -16.28
C SER A 49 -21.56 2.80 -17.33
N GLY A 50 -21.68 3.95 -18.02
CA GLY A 50 -20.63 4.45 -18.91
C GLY A 50 -19.35 4.82 -18.17
N SER A 51 -19.47 5.37 -16.96
CA SER A 51 -18.33 5.69 -16.11
C SER A 51 -17.65 4.46 -15.48
N GLN A 52 -18.34 3.31 -15.37
CA GLN A 52 -17.77 2.09 -14.77
C GLN A 52 -16.61 1.53 -15.62
N TYR A 53 -16.74 1.54 -16.94
CA TYR A 53 -15.67 1.13 -17.85
C TYR A 53 -14.47 2.08 -17.80
N GLU A 54 -14.72 3.39 -17.75
CA GLU A 54 -13.67 4.40 -17.59
C GLU A 54 -12.93 4.24 -16.25
N ILE A 55 -13.67 4.00 -15.17
CA ILE A 55 -13.10 3.75 -13.84
C ILE A 55 -12.25 2.47 -13.85
N LEU A 56 -12.70 1.38 -14.49
CA LEU A 56 -11.91 0.17 -14.64
C LEU A 56 -10.59 0.46 -15.40
N ASN A 57 -10.66 1.24 -16.47
CA ASN A 57 -9.48 1.58 -17.25
C ASN A 57 -8.49 2.43 -16.43
N SER A 58 -8.99 3.37 -15.64
CA SER A 58 -8.19 4.16 -14.68
C SER A 58 -7.56 3.28 -13.60
N LEU A 59 -8.31 2.33 -13.03
CA LEU A 59 -7.80 1.36 -12.05
C LEU A 59 -6.65 0.52 -12.64
N LYS A 60 -6.80 0.02 -13.87
CA LYS A 60 -5.76 -0.74 -14.57
C LYS A 60 -4.51 0.11 -14.85
N ALA A 61 -4.69 1.37 -15.25
CA ALA A 61 -3.57 2.29 -15.47
C ALA A 61 -2.79 2.55 -14.16
N ASN A 62 -3.50 2.91 -13.08
CA ASN A 62 -2.92 3.14 -11.76
C ASN A 62 -2.20 1.90 -11.21
N TYR A 63 -2.78 0.70 -11.39
CA TYR A 63 -2.14 -0.56 -11.05
C TYR A 63 -0.85 -0.77 -11.84
N THR A 64 -0.87 -0.52 -13.14
CA THR A 64 0.30 -0.69 -14.02
C THR A 64 1.44 0.24 -13.62
N GLU A 65 1.14 1.50 -13.31
CA GLU A 65 2.11 2.45 -12.78
C GLU A 65 2.70 1.99 -11.45
N LEU A 66 1.85 1.55 -10.52
CA LEU A 66 2.29 1.05 -9.22
C LEU A 66 3.19 -0.19 -9.38
N LYS A 67 2.79 -1.15 -10.23
CA LYS A 67 3.59 -2.33 -10.54
C LYS A 67 4.96 -1.99 -11.14
N ALA A 68 5.02 -0.98 -12.01
CA ALA A 68 6.28 -0.49 -12.54
C ALA A 68 7.21 0.03 -11.42
N LYS A 69 6.65 0.76 -10.44
CA LYS A 69 7.39 1.22 -9.25
C LYS A 69 7.93 0.04 -8.43
N PHE A 70 7.11 -0.97 -8.13
CA PHE A 70 7.55 -2.21 -7.47
C PHE A 70 8.71 -2.87 -8.21
N ASN A 71 8.56 -3.09 -9.52
CA ASN A 71 9.61 -3.71 -10.35
C ASN A 71 10.92 -2.92 -10.33
N SER A 72 10.86 -1.58 -10.29
CA SER A 72 12.04 -0.72 -10.21
C SER A 72 12.73 -0.74 -8.84
N THR A 73 11.96 -0.96 -7.77
CA THR A 73 12.44 -0.95 -6.38
C THR A 73 12.95 -2.32 -5.93
N LYS A 74 12.47 -3.41 -6.54
CA LYS A 74 12.86 -4.79 -6.25
C LYS A 74 14.38 -4.99 -6.22
N PRO A 75 15.17 -4.57 -7.23
CA PRO A 75 16.62 -4.78 -7.20
C PRO A 75 17.28 -4.08 -6.01
N THR A 76 16.85 -2.86 -5.67
CA THR A 76 17.42 -2.08 -4.56
C THR A 76 17.18 -2.72 -3.20
N ILE A 77 16.01 -3.34 -3.00
CA ILE A 77 15.66 -3.98 -1.73
C ILE A 77 16.37 -5.33 -1.58
N PHE A 78 16.38 -6.16 -2.63
CA PHE A 78 16.98 -7.51 -2.58
C PHE A 78 18.50 -7.54 -2.77
N THR A 79 19.12 -6.44 -3.24
CA THR A 79 20.59 -6.29 -3.19
C THR A 79 21.09 -5.80 -1.83
N GLY A 80 20.20 -5.22 -1.01
CA GLY A 80 20.50 -4.87 0.37
C GLY A 80 20.50 -6.11 1.27
N SER A 81 21.27 -6.08 2.37
CA SER A 81 21.29 -7.19 3.34
C SER A 81 20.17 -7.11 4.39
N ASN A 82 19.13 -6.30 4.15
CA ASN A 82 18.09 -5.99 5.13
C ASN A 82 16.84 -6.87 4.93
N LYS A 83 16.85 -8.02 5.59
CA LYS A 83 15.74 -9.00 5.55
C LYS A 83 14.38 -8.44 6.01
N THR A 84 14.37 -7.39 6.84
CA THR A 84 13.11 -6.73 7.24
C THR A 84 12.50 -5.99 6.05
N LYS A 85 13.32 -5.25 5.28
CA LYS A 85 12.87 -4.56 4.06
C LYS A 85 12.45 -5.53 2.97
N GLU A 86 13.15 -6.66 2.82
CA GLU A 86 12.74 -7.73 1.92
C GLU A 86 11.35 -8.27 2.27
N LYS A 87 11.11 -8.54 3.56
CA LYS A 87 9.80 -8.99 4.03
C LYS A 87 8.71 -7.95 3.80
N GLN A 88 8.96 -6.69 4.14
CA GLN A 88 8.01 -5.59 3.89
C GLN A 88 7.68 -5.46 2.40
N TYR A 89 8.68 -5.62 1.52
CA TYR A 89 8.46 -5.63 0.07
C TYR A 89 7.57 -6.79 -0.37
N ILE A 90 7.82 -8.00 0.14
CA ILE A 90 7.00 -9.18 -0.19
C ILE A 90 5.56 -8.98 0.29
N ASP A 91 5.36 -8.47 1.51
CA ASP A 91 4.03 -8.17 2.06
C ASP A 91 3.31 -7.11 1.21
N ALA A 92 4.02 -6.08 0.74
CA ALA A 92 3.49 -5.06 -0.16
C ALA A 92 3.18 -5.62 -1.57
N GLU A 93 4.01 -6.53 -2.10
CA GLU A 93 3.79 -7.22 -3.38
C GLU A 93 2.54 -8.13 -3.31
N LEU A 94 2.26 -8.73 -2.14
CA LEU A 94 1.01 -9.45 -1.90
C LEU A 94 -0.23 -8.54 -1.93
N GLU A 95 -0.14 -7.32 -1.37
CA GLU A 95 -1.24 -6.35 -1.47
C GLU A 95 -1.44 -5.89 -2.92
N LEU A 96 -0.37 -5.70 -3.68
CA LEU A 96 -0.47 -5.40 -5.12
C LEU A 96 -1.19 -6.53 -5.87
N LEU A 97 -0.90 -7.79 -5.57
CA LEU A 97 -1.60 -8.93 -6.16
C LEU A 97 -3.08 -8.97 -5.77
N ARG A 98 -3.42 -8.63 -4.52
CA ARG A 98 -4.82 -8.52 -4.08
C ARG A 98 -5.57 -7.41 -4.82
N ALA A 99 -4.90 -6.29 -5.11
CA ALA A 99 -5.47 -5.22 -5.93
C ALA A 99 -5.74 -5.70 -7.36
N ASP A 100 -4.81 -6.43 -7.98
CA ASP A 100 -4.97 -7.00 -9.33
C ASP A 100 -6.18 -7.96 -9.40
N SER A 101 -6.31 -8.83 -8.40
CA SER A 101 -7.45 -9.74 -8.30
C SER A 101 -8.77 -8.98 -8.19
N ALA A 102 -8.83 -7.92 -7.39
CA ALA A 102 -10.05 -7.13 -7.24
C ALA A 102 -10.40 -6.35 -8.52
N ILE A 103 -9.40 -5.85 -9.26
CA ILE A 103 -9.60 -5.20 -10.57
C ILE A 103 -10.12 -6.23 -11.60
N SER A 104 -9.58 -7.44 -11.59
CA SER A 104 -10.04 -8.53 -12.45
C SER A 104 -11.48 -8.94 -12.14
N ASP A 105 -11.88 -8.94 -10.85
CA ASP A 105 -13.25 -9.18 -10.45
C ASP A 105 -14.22 -8.11 -11.02
N VAL A 106 -13.81 -6.83 -11.03
CA VAL A 106 -14.59 -5.73 -11.65
C VAL A 106 -14.82 -6.00 -13.14
N GLU A 107 -13.77 -6.37 -13.87
CA GLU A 107 -13.86 -6.70 -15.28
C GLU A 107 -14.79 -7.89 -15.53
N SER A 108 -14.70 -8.92 -14.70
CA SER A 108 -15.56 -10.11 -14.78
C SER A 108 -17.04 -9.76 -14.57
N VAL A 109 -17.37 -8.95 -13.56
CA VAL A 109 -18.77 -8.56 -13.29
C VAL A 109 -19.32 -7.61 -14.35
N LEU A 110 -18.50 -6.71 -14.90
CA LEU A 110 -18.87 -5.85 -16.03
C LEU A 110 -19.19 -6.68 -17.28
N ASN A 111 -18.31 -7.60 -17.63
CA ASN A 111 -18.45 -8.43 -18.84
C ASN A 111 -19.60 -9.45 -18.72
N SER A 112 -19.90 -9.92 -17.51
CA SER A 112 -21.03 -10.83 -17.25
C SER A 112 -22.39 -10.13 -17.16
N GLY A 113 -22.44 -8.81 -17.36
CA GLY A 113 -23.69 -8.04 -17.38
C GLY A 113 -24.42 -8.01 -16.04
N LYS A 114 -23.66 -8.09 -14.93
CA LYS A 114 -24.22 -7.95 -13.58
C LYS A 114 -24.85 -6.57 -13.38
N PRO A 115 -25.83 -6.43 -12.46
CA PRO A 115 -26.44 -5.13 -12.20
C PRO A 115 -25.39 -4.10 -11.76
N SER A 116 -25.58 -2.84 -12.16
CA SER A 116 -24.62 -1.76 -11.87
C SER A 116 -24.24 -1.64 -10.40
N SER A 117 -25.16 -1.91 -9.47
CA SER A 117 -24.88 -1.92 -8.02
C SER A 117 -23.82 -2.94 -7.60
N ASP A 118 -23.80 -4.12 -8.23
CA ASP A 118 -22.80 -5.16 -7.94
C ASP A 118 -21.45 -4.76 -8.50
N VAL A 119 -21.45 -4.15 -9.70
CA VAL A 119 -20.25 -3.62 -10.33
C VAL A 119 -19.66 -2.49 -9.49
N ASP A 120 -20.48 -1.57 -9.00
CA ASP A 120 -20.05 -0.45 -8.15
C ASP A 120 -19.42 -0.92 -6.85
N ALA A 121 -20.01 -1.93 -6.22
CA ALA A 121 -19.44 -2.55 -5.02
C ALA A 121 -18.05 -3.15 -5.29
N ARG A 122 -17.87 -3.83 -6.43
CA ARG A 122 -16.56 -4.37 -6.84
C ARG A 122 -15.57 -3.27 -7.18
N ILE A 123 -16.00 -2.20 -7.85
CA ILE A 123 -15.17 -1.02 -8.15
C ILE A 123 -14.67 -0.40 -6.85
N LYS A 124 -15.54 -0.25 -5.84
CA LYS A 124 -15.17 0.27 -4.53
C LYS A 124 -14.11 -0.61 -3.86
N THR A 125 -14.30 -1.94 -3.87
CA THR A 125 -13.30 -2.88 -3.34
C THR A 125 -11.97 -2.79 -4.09
N ALA A 126 -11.99 -2.71 -5.43
CA ALA A 126 -10.78 -2.60 -6.23
C ALA A 126 -10.01 -1.30 -5.94
N LYS A 127 -10.71 -0.17 -5.82
CA LYS A 127 -10.13 1.12 -5.40
C LYS A 127 -9.49 1.02 -4.01
N GLU A 128 -10.18 0.40 -3.05
CA GLU A 128 -9.68 0.22 -1.69
C GLU A 128 -8.41 -0.64 -1.67
N LYS A 129 -8.41 -1.79 -2.37
CA LYS A 129 -7.24 -2.67 -2.45
C LYS A 129 -6.06 -2.02 -3.14
N LEU A 130 -6.29 -1.27 -4.23
CA LEU A 130 -5.22 -0.53 -4.90
C LEU A 130 -4.65 0.58 -4.02
N SER A 131 -5.48 1.25 -3.22
CA SER A 131 -5.03 2.24 -2.23
C SER A 131 -4.16 1.58 -1.16
N ILE A 132 -4.56 0.42 -0.63
CA ILE A 132 -3.77 -0.35 0.35
C ILE A 132 -2.41 -0.75 -0.25
N ALA A 133 -2.38 -1.28 -1.47
CA ALA A 133 -1.14 -1.64 -2.15
C ALA A 133 -0.22 -0.42 -2.37
N SER A 134 -0.78 0.72 -2.75
CA SER A 134 -0.03 1.98 -2.92
C SER A 134 0.56 2.47 -1.59
N LYS A 135 -0.20 2.37 -0.49
CA LYS A 135 0.30 2.69 0.86
C LYS A 135 1.43 1.75 1.27
N ALA A 136 1.23 0.44 1.13
CA ALA A 136 2.24 -0.55 1.46
C ALA A 136 3.55 -0.33 0.68
N TYR A 137 3.46 0.10 -0.59
CA TYR A 137 4.62 0.49 -1.38
C TYR A 137 5.35 1.73 -0.84
N ASN A 138 4.59 2.76 -0.44
CA ASN A 138 5.17 4.00 0.09
C ASN A 138 5.81 3.80 1.48
N GLU A 139 5.55 2.68 2.15
CA GLU A 139 6.07 2.30 3.46
C GLU A 139 7.40 1.50 3.40
N LEU A 140 7.92 1.20 2.20
CA LEU A 140 9.16 0.45 1.94
C LEU A 140 10.45 1.27 2.14
#